data_AF-A0AAE1GSM4-F1
#
_entry.id   AF-A0AAE1GSM4-F1
#
_cell.length_a   1.000
_cell.length_b   1.000
_cell.length_c   1.000
_cell.angle_alpha   90.00
_cell.angle_beta   90.00
_cell.angle_gamma   90.00
#
_symmetry.space_group_name_H-M   'P 1'
#
loop_
_entity.id
_entity.type
_entity.pdbx_description
1 polymer ?
#
loop_
_entity_poly.entity_id
_entity_poly.type
_entity_poly.pdbx_seq_one_letter_code
_entity_poly.pdbx_strand_id
1 'polypeptide(L)'
;DICDNLQCRTPHRSGFYFAGPALTGTSCGPGKWCQGGQCVPMKRKKPTKVVRGGWSPWRSEPCQSGCIAKARGFQKRRRSCTNPRPVNTDEGCEGSSVDVVLCRDDNVCPKARRPTVVEYASAQCRHFATLLPDLDPSGAGLQAPHEQGRLWMSCAIFCRRRDTGSYYTPRLDLNDMGVNAYFPDGTWCHGDSSGAYYCQQRHCLPEGFQLSKLSHWQWQTDDVPVPQNALPHGLPPPALLLSYLGLGADGRPLLEKLPPGAASPPPDDAWADRDYLELPAM
;
A
#
# COMPACT_ATOMS: atom_id res chain seq x y z
N ASP A 1 -10.99 20.94 -5.98
CA ASP A 1 -9.72 21.20 -6.71
C ASP A 1 -8.61 20.42 -5.99
N ILE A 2 -7.53 19.98 -6.64
CA ILE A 2 -6.41 19.27 -5.98
C ILE A 2 -5.78 20.10 -4.85
N CYS A 3 -5.89 21.42 -4.95
CA CYS A 3 -5.39 22.36 -3.94
C CYS A 3 -6.24 22.42 -2.67
N ASP A 4 -7.49 21.97 -2.73
CA ASP A 4 -8.44 22.00 -1.62
C ASP A 4 -8.33 20.74 -0.75
N ASN A 5 -8.09 19.59 -1.39
CA ASN A 5 -7.99 18.30 -0.72
C ASN A 5 -6.89 17.44 -1.37
N LEU A 6 -5.77 17.29 -0.67
CA LEU A 6 -4.59 16.59 -1.18
C LEU A 6 -4.75 15.08 -1.09
N GLN A 7 -4.79 14.40 -2.23
CA GLN A 7 -4.76 12.95 -2.27
C GLN A 7 -3.35 12.44 -1.95
N CYS A 8 -3.23 11.64 -0.89
CA CYS A 8 -1.98 11.12 -0.37
C CYS A 8 -1.99 9.59 -0.34
N ARG A 9 -0.80 8.99 -0.51
CA ARG A 9 -0.56 7.56 -0.34
C ARG A 9 0.67 7.39 0.55
N THR A 10 0.68 6.35 1.38
CA THR A 10 1.90 5.98 2.12
C THR A 10 2.40 4.62 1.64
N PRO A 11 3.72 4.38 1.62
CA PRO A 11 4.28 3.09 1.18
C PRO A 11 3.76 1.86 1.96
N HIS A 12 3.17 2.07 3.13
CA HIS A 12 2.76 1.00 4.04
C HIS A 12 1.25 0.94 4.27
N ARG A 13 0.43 1.64 3.48
CA ARG A 13 -1.03 1.54 3.55
C ARG A 13 -1.61 1.28 2.17
N SER A 14 -2.56 0.35 2.09
CA SER A 14 -3.37 0.15 0.89
C SER A 14 -4.36 1.30 0.74
N GLY A 15 -4.70 1.69 -0.49
CA GLY A 15 -5.59 2.82 -0.74
C GLY A 15 -4.89 4.18 -0.68
N PHE A 16 -5.70 5.23 -0.66
CA PHE A 16 -5.25 6.62 -0.52
C PHE A 16 -6.08 7.31 0.56
N TYR A 17 -5.61 8.45 1.04
CA TYR A 17 -6.35 9.30 1.96
C TYR A 17 -6.28 10.74 1.48
N PHE A 18 -7.33 11.48 1.74
CA PHE A 18 -7.37 12.91 1.54
C PHE A 18 -6.81 13.61 2.78
N ALA A 19 -5.87 14.52 2.57
CA ALA A 19 -5.35 15.43 3.56
C ALA A 19 -5.85 16.84 3.25
N GLY A 20 -5.81 17.74 4.24
CA GLY A 20 -6.28 19.12 4.09
C GLY A 20 -5.62 19.93 2.96
N PRO A 21 -5.96 21.21 2.85
CA PRO A 21 -5.61 22.03 1.69
C PRO A 21 -4.09 22.11 1.48
N ALA A 22 -3.70 22.12 0.21
CA ALA A 22 -2.31 22.25 -0.17
C ALA A 22 -1.75 23.61 0.27
N LEU A 23 -0.50 23.61 0.74
CA LEU A 23 0.19 24.84 1.09
C LEU A 23 0.29 25.76 -0.15
N THR A 24 0.16 27.06 0.08
CA THR A 24 0.32 28.07 -0.97
C THR A 24 1.69 27.90 -1.65
N GLY A 25 1.68 27.82 -2.98
CA GLY A 25 2.87 27.59 -3.80
C GLY A 25 3.10 26.15 -4.24
N THR A 26 2.34 25.18 -3.71
CA THR A 26 2.35 23.79 -4.19
C THR A 26 1.98 23.74 -5.67
N SER A 27 2.74 23.02 -6.49
CA SER A 27 2.44 22.86 -7.92
C SER A 27 1.18 22.02 -8.11
N CYS A 28 0.23 22.53 -8.89
CA CYS A 28 -1.05 21.88 -9.18
C CYS A 28 -1.30 21.68 -10.69
N GLY A 29 -0.32 22.04 -11.51
CA GLY A 29 -0.36 21.91 -12.96
C GLY A 29 0.73 22.76 -13.63
N PRO A 30 0.95 22.58 -14.95
CA PRO A 30 1.96 23.35 -15.68
C PRO A 30 1.74 24.86 -15.52
N GLY A 31 2.70 25.55 -14.89
CA GLY A 31 2.65 27.00 -14.66
C GLY A 31 1.56 27.44 -13.67
N LYS A 32 1.04 26.55 -12.84
CA LYS A 32 0.00 26.84 -11.84
C LYS A 32 0.41 26.38 -10.45
N TRP A 33 -0.09 27.05 -9.43
CA TRP A 33 0.14 26.71 -8.03
C TRP A 33 -1.13 26.82 -7.18
N CYS A 34 -1.10 26.19 -6.01
CA CYS A 34 -2.15 26.33 -5.03
C CYS A 34 -2.07 27.68 -4.32
N GLN A 35 -3.19 28.36 -4.17
CA GLN A 35 -3.34 29.57 -3.37
C GLN A 35 -4.76 29.59 -2.78
N GLY A 36 -4.88 29.46 -1.45
CA GLY A 36 -6.18 29.44 -0.77
C GLY A 36 -7.13 28.34 -1.26
N GLY A 37 -6.62 27.12 -1.47
CA GLY A 37 -7.43 25.99 -1.95
C GLY A 37 -7.69 25.93 -3.46
N GLN A 38 -7.27 26.95 -4.23
CA GLN A 38 -7.49 27.01 -5.68
C GLN A 38 -6.19 26.87 -6.49
N CYS A 39 -6.25 26.19 -7.63
CA CYS A 39 -5.14 26.08 -8.58
C CYS A 39 -5.09 27.29 -9.53
N VAL A 40 -4.27 28.29 -9.19
CA VAL A 40 -4.17 29.57 -9.92
C VAL A 40 -2.88 29.70 -10.74
N PRO A 41 -2.84 30.52 -11.81
CA PRO A 41 -1.62 30.76 -12.57
C PRO A 41 -0.48 31.31 -11.71
N MET A 42 0.72 30.72 -11.82
CA MET A 42 1.90 31.20 -11.12
C MET A 42 2.35 32.56 -11.71
N LYS A 43 2.38 33.59 -10.87
CA LYS A 43 3.08 34.85 -11.19
C LYS A 43 4.55 34.73 -10.78
N ARG A 44 5.35 33.97 -11.53
CA ARG A 44 6.78 33.78 -11.23
C ARG A 44 7.56 35.08 -11.45
N LYS A 45 8.26 35.59 -10.43
CA LYS A 45 9.49 36.35 -10.66
C LYS A 45 10.56 35.34 -11.08
N LYS A 46 11.31 35.58 -12.16
CA LYS A 46 12.39 34.68 -12.60
C LYS A 46 13.39 34.50 -11.43
N PRO A 47 13.56 33.29 -10.87
CA PRO A 47 14.53 33.07 -9.82
C PRO A 47 15.94 33.25 -10.39
N THR A 48 16.81 33.91 -9.65
CA THR A 48 18.19 34.17 -10.05
C THR A 48 19.07 32.91 -10.08
N LYS A 49 18.68 31.86 -9.36
CA LYS A 49 19.37 30.57 -9.32
C LYS A 49 18.37 29.43 -9.12
N VAL A 50 18.45 28.41 -9.98
CA VAL A 50 17.68 27.16 -9.87
C VAL A 50 18.67 26.01 -9.66
N VAL A 51 18.45 25.18 -8.64
CA VAL A 51 19.24 23.97 -8.38
C VAL A 51 18.30 22.80 -8.38
N ARG A 52 18.49 21.85 -9.30
CA ARG A 52 17.73 20.58 -9.31
C ARG A 52 18.13 19.71 -8.12
N GLY A 53 17.14 19.09 -7.49
CA GLY A 53 17.39 18.15 -6.40
C GLY A 53 18.15 16.91 -6.87
N GLY A 54 19.08 16.42 -6.05
CA GLY A 54 19.78 15.16 -6.27
C GLY A 54 19.74 14.24 -5.06
N TRP A 55 19.71 12.93 -5.34
CA TRP A 55 19.63 11.91 -4.31
C TRP A 55 20.96 11.77 -3.54
N SER A 56 20.86 11.65 -2.22
CA SER A 56 21.96 11.12 -1.42
C SER A 56 22.28 9.67 -1.80
N PRO A 57 23.45 9.15 -1.42
CA PRO A 57 23.70 7.72 -1.42
C PRO A 57 22.61 6.97 -0.64
N TRP A 58 22.36 5.72 -1.04
CA TRP A 58 21.50 4.81 -0.29
C TRP A 58 22.13 4.44 1.05
N ARG A 59 21.33 4.47 2.11
CA ARG A 59 21.65 3.86 3.39
C ARG A 59 20.83 2.59 3.54
N SER A 60 21.50 1.46 3.69
CA SER A 60 20.85 0.15 3.85
C SER A 60 20.79 -0.27 5.32
N GLU A 61 19.66 -0.82 5.72
CA GLU A 61 19.46 -1.50 7.00
C GLU A 61 20.07 -2.92 6.96
N PRO A 62 20.31 -3.57 8.12
CA PRO A 62 20.70 -4.97 8.18
C PRO A 62 19.71 -5.90 7.46
N CYS A 63 20.21 -7.03 6.97
CA CYS A 63 19.37 -8.05 6.33
C CYS A 63 18.35 -8.60 7.34
N GLN A 64 17.08 -8.64 6.95
CA GLN A 64 15.96 -9.21 7.70
C GLN A 64 15.34 -10.36 6.90
N SER A 65 14.60 -11.26 7.53
CA SER A 65 13.89 -12.34 6.84
C SER A 65 12.69 -12.80 7.66
N GLY A 66 11.63 -13.25 6.98
CA GLY A 66 10.52 -13.97 7.61
C GLY A 66 10.85 -15.42 7.96
N CYS A 67 12.03 -15.91 7.54
CA CYS A 67 12.50 -17.28 7.72
C CYS A 67 11.54 -18.34 7.20
N ILE A 68 10.74 -18.00 6.18
CA ILE A 68 9.81 -18.90 5.50
C ILE A 68 10.61 -19.83 4.57
N ALA A 69 10.14 -21.06 4.38
CA ALA A 69 10.72 -22.00 3.44
C ALA A 69 10.83 -21.36 2.03
N LYS A 70 11.99 -21.53 1.38
CA LYS A 70 12.35 -20.95 0.07
C LYS A 70 12.44 -19.41 0.02
N ALA A 71 12.26 -18.70 1.13
CA ALA A 71 12.42 -17.25 1.15
C ALA A 71 13.89 -16.82 1.02
N ARG A 72 14.09 -15.59 0.55
CA ARG A 72 15.31 -14.80 0.66
C ARG A 72 15.20 -13.85 1.85
N GLY A 73 16.33 -13.30 2.27
CA GLY A 73 16.32 -12.12 3.13
C GLY A 73 16.07 -10.85 2.31
N PHE A 74 15.79 -9.75 3.00
CA PHE A 74 15.64 -8.44 2.42
C PHE A 74 16.36 -7.36 3.25
N GLN A 75 16.83 -6.32 2.58
CA GLN A 75 17.35 -5.10 3.19
C GLN A 75 16.53 -3.91 2.72
N LYS A 76 16.01 -3.15 3.68
CA LYS A 76 15.40 -1.85 3.39
C LYS A 76 16.51 -0.82 3.22
N ARG A 77 16.41 0.02 2.20
CA ARG A 77 17.35 1.13 2.00
C ARG A 77 16.61 2.43 1.78
N ARG A 78 17.19 3.53 2.29
CA ARG A 78 16.61 4.87 2.25
C ARG A 78 17.61 5.87 1.71
N ARG A 79 17.12 6.89 1.03
CA ARG A 79 17.88 8.04 0.54
C ARG A 79 17.10 9.32 0.71
N SER A 80 17.78 10.46 0.68
CA SER A 80 17.18 11.78 0.87
C SER A 80 17.54 12.71 -0.28
N CYS A 81 16.64 13.62 -0.64
CA CYS A 81 16.86 14.58 -1.72
C CYS A 81 17.72 15.76 -1.25
N THR A 82 19.01 15.50 -1.03
CA THR A 82 19.93 16.46 -0.38
C THR A 82 21.26 16.66 -1.08
N ASN A 83 21.50 15.99 -2.22
CA ASN A 83 22.78 15.99 -2.91
C ASN A 83 22.64 16.33 -4.41
N PRO A 84 22.39 17.60 -4.78
CA PRO A 84 22.18 18.75 -3.89
C PRO A 84 20.72 18.90 -3.45
N ARG A 85 20.45 19.77 -2.46
CA ARG A 85 19.07 20.13 -2.10
C ARG A 85 18.44 20.97 -3.23
N PRO A 86 17.17 20.74 -3.60
CA PRO A 86 16.49 21.55 -4.60
C PRO A 86 16.36 23.01 -4.12
N VAL A 87 16.62 23.97 -5.00
CA VAL A 87 16.50 25.42 -4.73
C VAL A 87 15.74 26.08 -5.87
N ASN A 88 14.68 26.83 -5.53
CA ASN A 88 13.83 27.55 -6.48
C ASN A 88 13.31 26.69 -7.65
N THR A 89 13.08 25.41 -7.37
CA THR A 89 12.55 24.43 -8.32
C THR A 89 11.36 23.72 -7.67
N ASP A 90 10.33 23.48 -8.46
CA ASP A 90 9.22 22.58 -8.18
C ASP A 90 9.58 21.11 -8.47
N GLU A 91 10.64 20.88 -9.25
CA GLU A 91 11.22 19.55 -9.48
C GLU A 91 12.03 19.11 -8.24
N GLY A 92 11.48 18.16 -7.48
CA GLY A 92 12.20 17.40 -6.46
C GLY A 92 13.13 16.35 -7.07
N CYS A 93 13.51 15.34 -6.28
CA CYS A 93 14.25 14.21 -6.80
C CYS A 93 13.32 13.18 -7.43
N GLU A 94 13.66 12.70 -8.62
CA GLU A 94 12.85 11.70 -9.34
C GLU A 94 13.04 10.29 -8.78
N GLY A 95 11.93 9.58 -8.54
CA GLY A 95 11.89 8.19 -8.07
C GLY A 95 11.69 8.04 -6.55
N SER A 96 11.75 6.81 -6.05
CA SER A 96 11.45 6.53 -4.64
C SER A 96 12.60 6.92 -3.71
N SER A 97 12.27 7.41 -2.51
CA SER A 97 13.23 7.62 -1.42
C SER A 97 13.49 6.34 -0.59
N VAL A 98 12.71 5.29 -0.83
CA VAL A 98 12.78 3.99 -0.12
C VAL A 98 12.85 2.87 -1.15
N ASP A 99 13.63 1.85 -0.85
CA ASP A 99 13.73 0.66 -1.69
C ASP A 99 13.99 -0.60 -0.85
N VAL A 100 13.76 -1.77 -1.44
CA VAL A 100 14.00 -3.08 -0.83
C VAL A 100 14.85 -3.90 -1.79
N VAL A 101 15.93 -4.49 -1.28
CA VAL A 101 16.79 -5.38 -2.05
C VAL A 101 16.92 -6.73 -1.37
N LEU A 102 17.01 -7.80 -2.16
CA LEU A 102 17.16 -9.14 -1.63
C LEU A 102 18.59 -9.40 -1.13
N CYS A 103 18.71 -10.19 -0.07
CA CYS A 103 19.97 -10.61 0.53
C CYS A 103 19.90 -12.09 0.93
N ARG A 104 21.07 -12.67 1.25
CA ARG A 104 21.13 -14.01 1.85
C ARG A 104 20.70 -13.93 3.31
N ASP A 105 19.82 -14.84 3.73
CA ASP A 105 19.31 -14.90 5.10
C ASP A 105 19.98 -15.97 5.98
N ASP A 106 21.08 -16.57 5.50
CA ASP A 106 21.83 -17.63 6.20
C ASP A 106 22.27 -17.23 7.62
N ASN A 107 22.56 -15.94 7.82
CA ASN A 107 23.00 -15.38 9.10
C ASN A 107 21.85 -14.80 9.94
N VAL A 108 20.64 -14.74 9.39
CA VAL A 108 19.44 -14.16 10.05
C VAL A 108 18.54 -15.25 10.56
N CYS A 109 18.36 -16.30 9.75
CA CYS A 109 17.46 -17.40 10.08
C CYS A 109 18.21 -18.55 10.73
N PRO A 110 17.63 -19.16 11.78
CA PRO A 110 18.23 -20.34 12.39
C PRO A 110 18.28 -21.50 11.37
N LYS A 111 19.25 -22.40 11.52
CA LYS A 111 19.33 -23.65 10.73
C LYS A 111 18.19 -24.65 11.03
N ALA A 112 17.31 -24.31 11.98
CA ALA A 112 16.15 -25.10 12.34
C ALA A 112 15.12 -25.16 11.19
N ARG A 113 14.06 -25.94 11.40
CA ARG A 113 12.95 -26.05 10.46
C ARG A 113 12.34 -24.68 10.17
N ARG A 114 12.33 -24.29 8.90
CA ARG A 114 11.60 -23.11 8.40
C ARG A 114 10.12 -23.45 8.22
N PRO A 115 9.17 -22.62 8.68
CA PRO A 115 7.76 -22.83 8.40
C PRO A 115 7.48 -22.73 6.90
N THR A 116 6.51 -23.51 6.43
CA THR A 116 5.93 -23.34 5.10
C THR A 116 5.18 -22.01 5.02
N VAL A 117 4.94 -21.54 3.80
CA VAL A 117 4.19 -20.29 3.61
C VAL A 117 2.76 -20.37 4.17
N VAL A 118 2.13 -21.54 4.10
CA VAL A 118 0.79 -21.80 4.66
C VAL A 118 0.82 -21.80 6.18
N GLU A 119 1.84 -22.37 6.81
CA GLU A 119 2.02 -22.33 8.27
C GLU A 119 2.22 -20.88 8.75
N TYR A 120 3.04 -20.10 8.04
CA TYR A 120 3.22 -18.67 8.33
C TYR A 120 1.92 -17.90 8.18
N ALA A 121 1.22 -18.06 7.04
CA ALA A 121 -0.07 -17.41 6.80
C ALA A 121 -1.09 -17.78 7.88
N SER A 122 -1.17 -19.05 8.25
CA SER A 122 -2.11 -19.52 9.27
C SER A 122 -1.77 -18.97 10.67
N ALA A 123 -0.49 -18.80 10.99
CA ALA A 123 -0.09 -18.13 12.23
C ALA A 123 -0.51 -16.65 12.26
N GLN A 124 -0.34 -15.95 11.14
CA GLN A 124 -0.79 -14.56 11.01
C GLN A 124 -2.32 -14.46 11.07
N CYS A 125 -3.05 -15.36 10.40
CA CYS A 125 -4.51 -15.37 10.44
C CYS A 125 -5.07 -15.64 11.84
N ARG A 126 -4.43 -16.50 12.64
CA ARG A 126 -4.78 -16.67 14.07
C ARG A 126 -4.60 -15.37 14.86
N HIS A 127 -3.54 -14.60 14.57
CA HIS A 127 -3.35 -13.29 15.18
C HIS A 127 -4.37 -12.27 14.68
N PHE A 128 -4.65 -12.23 13.38
CA PHE A 128 -5.63 -11.29 12.81
C PHE A 128 -7.04 -11.58 13.34
N ALA A 129 -7.39 -12.84 13.59
CA ALA A 129 -8.67 -13.22 14.19
C ALA A 129 -8.86 -12.73 15.64
N THR A 130 -7.79 -12.32 16.35
CA THR A 130 -7.94 -11.64 17.65
C THR A 130 -8.34 -10.17 17.51
N LEU A 131 -8.18 -9.60 16.31
CA LEU A 131 -8.47 -8.20 15.99
C LEU A 131 -9.76 -8.06 15.15
N LEU A 132 -10.03 -9.05 14.30
CA LEU A 132 -11.11 -9.04 13.31
C LEU A 132 -12.07 -10.23 13.55
N PRO A 133 -13.25 -9.99 14.14
CA PRO A 133 -14.21 -11.05 14.51
C PRO A 133 -14.72 -11.91 13.34
N ASP A 134 -14.72 -11.34 12.14
CA ASP A 134 -15.20 -11.98 10.89
C ASP A 134 -14.25 -13.06 10.38
N LEU A 135 -13.02 -13.11 10.88
CA LEU A 135 -12.06 -14.16 10.55
C LEU A 135 -12.32 -15.43 11.38
N ASP A 136 -12.09 -16.57 10.75
CA ASP A 136 -12.17 -17.88 11.40
C ASP A 136 -11.06 -18.00 12.47
N PRO A 137 -11.40 -18.26 13.75
CA PRO A 137 -10.42 -18.32 14.84
C PRO A 137 -9.48 -19.54 14.75
N SER A 138 -9.81 -20.56 13.95
CA SER A 138 -8.84 -21.62 13.60
C SER A 138 -7.64 -21.05 12.84
N GLY A 139 -7.83 -19.90 12.18
CA GLY A 139 -6.81 -19.13 11.48
C GLY A 139 -6.23 -19.86 10.29
N ALA A 140 -7.03 -20.61 9.53
CA ALA A 140 -6.61 -21.14 8.24
C ALA A 140 -6.20 -19.97 7.31
N GLY A 141 -4.96 -19.99 6.84
CA GLY A 141 -4.42 -18.97 5.95
C GLY A 141 -3.71 -19.56 4.74
N LEU A 142 -3.66 -18.81 3.64
CA LEU A 142 -2.99 -19.23 2.40
C LEU A 142 -2.25 -18.09 1.71
N GLN A 143 -1.35 -18.47 0.81
CA GLN A 143 -0.73 -17.59 -0.18
C GLN A 143 -1.48 -17.75 -1.50
N ALA A 144 -2.02 -16.66 -2.04
CA ALA A 144 -2.71 -16.69 -3.33
C ALA A 144 -1.72 -16.99 -4.48
N PRO A 145 -2.19 -17.55 -5.62
CA PRO A 145 -1.37 -17.67 -6.80
C PRO A 145 -0.91 -16.29 -7.33
N HIS A 146 0.18 -16.29 -8.09
CA HIS A 146 0.66 -15.10 -8.76
C HIS A 146 -0.27 -14.70 -9.93
N GLU A 147 -0.57 -13.41 -10.03
CA GLU A 147 -1.39 -12.82 -11.08
C GLU A 147 -0.70 -11.62 -11.71
N GLN A 148 -0.53 -11.64 -13.03
CA GLN A 148 0.11 -10.54 -13.76
C GLN A 148 -0.64 -9.21 -13.62
N GLY A 149 -1.98 -9.27 -13.52
CA GLY A 149 -2.83 -8.08 -13.34
C GLY A 149 -2.85 -7.53 -11.92
N ARG A 150 -2.45 -8.34 -10.93
CA ARG A 150 -2.51 -8.00 -9.49
C ARG A 150 -1.31 -8.59 -8.77
N LEU A 151 -0.16 -7.98 -9.00
CA LEU A 151 1.13 -8.46 -8.51
C LEU A 151 1.21 -8.55 -6.98
N TRP A 152 0.31 -7.89 -6.24
CA TRP A 152 0.23 -7.96 -4.79
C TRP A 152 -0.34 -9.28 -4.25
N MET A 153 -1.06 -10.06 -5.05
CA MET A 153 -1.87 -11.18 -4.54
C MET A 153 -1.07 -12.27 -3.86
N SER A 154 -0.01 -12.76 -4.49
CA SER A 154 0.84 -13.78 -3.89
C SER A 154 1.73 -13.25 -2.75
N CYS A 155 1.66 -11.95 -2.45
CA CYS A 155 2.37 -11.31 -1.36
C CYS A 155 1.45 -10.79 -0.24
N ALA A 156 0.14 -10.91 -0.42
CA ALA A 156 -0.86 -10.66 0.61
C ALA A 156 -1.20 -11.93 1.37
N ILE A 157 -1.52 -11.80 2.67
CA ILE A 157 -1.98 -12.91 3.50
C ILE A 157 -3.49 -13.01 3.38
N PHE A 158 -3.98 -14.18 2.98
CA PHE A 158 -5.41 -14.47 2.88
C PHE A 158 -5.86 -15.36 4.02
N CYS A 159 -6.88 -14.94 4.75
CA CYS A 159 -7.43 -15.62 5.91
C CYS A 159 -8.83 -16.11 5.62
N ARG A 160 -9.14 -17.31 6.11
CA ARG A 160 -10.48 -17.88 6.00
C ARG A 160 -11.46 -17.04 6.82
N ARG A 161 -12.59 -16.71 6.21
CA ARG A 161 -13.71 -16.03 6.87
C ARG A 161 -14.59 -17.03 7.62
N ARG A 162 -15.15 -16.58 8.72
CA ARG A 162 -16.07 -17.36 9.56
C ARG A 162 -17.43 -17.59 8.89
N ASP A 163 -17.92 -16.60 8.15
CA ASP A 163 -19.29 -16.55 7.63
C ASP A 163 -19.48 -17.32 6.31
N THR A 164 -18.55 -17.20 5.38
CA THR A 164 -18.64 -17.82 4.05
C THR A 164 -17.72 -19.03 3.89
N GLY A 165 -16.72 -19.18 4.76
CA GLY A 165 -15.61 -20.12 4.57
C GLY A 165 -14.68 -19.78 3.40
N SER A 166 -14.93 -18.67 2.69
CA SER A 166 -14.05 -18.14 1.64
C SER A 166 -12.83 -17.49 2.27
N TYR A 167 -11.81 -17.16 1.47
CA TYR A 167 -10.64 -16.44 1.96
C TYR A 167 -10.73 -14.95 1.63
N TYR A 168 -10.18 -14.12 2.50
CA TYR A 168 -10.15 -12.66 2.36
C TYR A 168 -8.82 -12.12 2.88
N THR A 169 -8.29 -11.09 2.25
CA THR A 169 -7.08 -10.42 2.74
C THR A 169 -7.44 -9.12 3.49
N PRO A 170 -7.25 -9.05 4.83
CA PRO A 170 -7.68 -7.91 5.66
C PRO A 170 -6.73 -6.71 5.59
N ARG A 171 -6.34 -6.33 4.37
CA ARG A 171 -5.33 -5.27 4.13
C ARG A 171 -5.86 -3.89 4.44
N LEU A 172 -7.15 -3.67 4.18
CA LEU A 172 -7.81 -2.40 4.49
C LEU A 172 -8.11 -2.31 5.98
N ASP A 173 -8.61 -3.38 6.59
CA ASP A 173 -8.97 -3.41 8.01
C ASP A 173 -7.76 -3.20 8.93
N LEU A 174 -6.59 -3.73 8.54
CA LEU A 174 -5.37 -3.66 9.34
C LEU A 174 -4.50 -2.42 9.05
N ASN A 175 -4.84 -1.60 8.05
CA ASN A 175 -4.04 -0.44 7.60
C ASN A 175 -3.67 0.53 8.75
N ASP A 176 -4.60 0.78 9.66
CA ASP A 176 -4.46 1.73 10.77
C ASP A 176 -4.09 1.07 12.11
N MET A 177 -3.99 -0.27 12.14
CA MET A 177 -3.73 -1.03 13.37
C MET A 177 -2.23 -1.32 13.60
N GLY A 178 -1.36 -0.87 12.69
CA GLY A 178 0.08 -1.16 12.77
C GLY A 178 0.42 -2.64 12.52
N VAL A 179 -0.53 -3.42 11.99
CA VAL A 179 -0.39 -4.85 11.69
C VAL A 179 -0.22 -5.03 10.18
N ASN A 180 0.76 -5.85 9.77
CA ASN A 180 1.07 -6.04 8.36
C ASN A 180 0.34 -7.26 7.78
N ALA A 181 -0.67 -7.02 6.94
CA ALA A 181 -1.45 -8.04 6.25
C ALA A 181 -0.72 -8.69 5.05
N TYR A 182 0.59 -8.47 4.90
CA TYR A 182 1.41 -8.98 3.80
C TYR A 182 2.48 -9.92 4.31
N PHE A 183 2.92 -10.84 3.44
CA PHE A 183 4.13 -11.61 3.69
C PHE A 183 5.34 -10.68 3.77
N PRO A 184 6.35 -11.01 4.60
CA PRO A 184 7.61 -10.28 4.62
C PRO A 184 8.24 -10.21 3.22
N ASP A 185 8.96 -9.12 2.95
CA ASP A 185 9.77 -9.04 1.75
C ASP A 185 10.77 -10.23 1.71
N GLY A 186 11.12 -10.69 0.51
CA GLY A 186 11.92 -11.90 0.30
C GLY A 186 11.13 -13.21 0.36
N THR A 187 9.84 -13.20 0.72
CA THR A 187 9.00 -14.41 0.63
C THR A 187 8.86 -14.86 -0.83
N TRP A 188 9.14 -16.13 -1.13
CA TRP A 188 8.95 -16.68 -2.47
C TRP A 188 7.46 -16.67 -2.85
N CYS A 189 7.13 -16.20 -4.04
CA CYS A 189 5.73 -15.98 -4.46
C CYS A 189 5.40 -16.55 -5.84
N HIS A 190 6.39 -16.76 -6.70
CA HIS A 190 6.21 -17.38 -8.01
C HIS A 190 7.53 -17.90 -8.58
N GLY A 191 7.44 -18.73 -9.60
CA GLY A 191 8.57 -19.13 -10.41
C GLY A 191 8.09 -19.57 -11.79
N ASP A 192 8.80 -19.12 -12.82
CA ASP A 192 8.56 -19.48 -14.21
C ASP A 192 9.90 -19.78 -14.92
N SER A 193 9.89 -19.87 -16.25
CA SER A 193 11.10 -20.06 -17.06
C SER A 193 12.10 -18.92 -16.98
N SER A 194 11.68 -17.71 -16.56
CA SER A 194 12.50 -16.51 -16.39
C SER A 194 13.20 -16.46 -15.04
N GLY A 195 12.72 -17.24 -14.05
CA GLY A 195 13.37 -17.40 -12.75
C GLY A 195 12.40 -17.33 -11.58
N ALA A 196 12.96 -17.09 -10.39
CA ALA A 196 12.21 -16.99 -9.15
C ALA A 196 11.73 -15.55 -8.89
N TYR A 197 10.54 -15.45 -8.30
CA TYR A 197 9.93 -14.20 -7.88
C TYR A 197 9.78 -14.20 -6.36
N TYR A 198 9.97 -13.03 -5.78
CA TYR A 198 9.90 -12.79 -4.36
C TYR A 198 9.08 -11.54 -4.08
N CYS A 199 8.45 -11.52 -2.90
CA CYS A 199 7.75 -10.35 -2.41
C CYS A 199 8.75 -9.22 -2.19
N GLN A 200 8.55 -8.11 -2.89
CA GLN A 200 9.36 -6.91 -2.79
C GLN A 200 8.41 -5.72 -2.81
N GLN A 201 8.38 -4.95 -1.72
CA GLN A 201 7.44 -3.85 -1.54
C GLN A 201 5.99 -4.27 -1.81
N ARG A 202 5.58 -5.41 -1.24
CA ARG A 202 4.23 -6.02 -1.35
C ARG A 202 3.87 -6.60 -2.71
N HIS A 203 4.76 -6.58 -3.70
CA HIS A 203 4.50 -7.11 -5.03
C HIS A 203 5.37 -8.33 -5.28
N CYS A 204 4.83 -9.31 -6.01
CA CYS A 204 5.56 -10.48 -6.44
C CYS A 204 6.40 -10.13 -7.67
N LEU A 205 7.71 -10.04 -7.44
CA LEU A 205 8.66 -9.42 -8.35
C LEU A 205 9.85 -10.34 -8.63
N PRO A 206 10.41 -10.36 -9.86
CA PRO A 206 11.61 -11.13 -10.17
C PRO A 206 12.78 -10.81 -9.22
N GLU A 207 13.63 -11.81 -8.93
CA GLU A 207 14.78 -11.67 -8.01
C GLU A 207 15.75 -10.52 -8.35
N GLY A 208 15.91 -10.20 -9.63
CA GLY A 208 16.77 -9.13 -10.13
C GLY A 208 16.06 -7.80 -10.38
N PHE A 209 14.81 -7.65 -9.93
CA PHE A 209 14.02 -6.46 -10.22
C PHE A 209 14.65 -5.20 -9.62
N GLN A 210 14.83 -4.17 -10.44
CA GLN A 210 15.26 -2.85 -10.01
C GLN A 210 14.17 -1.85 -10.37
N LEU A 211 13.71 -1.08 -9.38
CA LEU A 211 12.79 0.03 -9.63
C LEU A 211 13.48 1.04 -10.58
N SER A 212 13.03 1.06 -11.83
CA SER A 212 13.47 2.01 -12.85
C SER A 212 12.67 3.31 -12.76
N LYS A 213 13.17 4.38 -13.39
CA LYS A 213 12.50 5.70 -13.39
C LYS A 213 11.05 5.66 -13.93
N LEU A 214 10.76 4.77 -14.88
CA LEU A 214 9.43 4.57 -15.47
C LEU A 214 8.54 3.68 -14.57
N SER A 215 9.16 2.86 -13.72
CA SER A 215 8.48 1.97 -12.80
C SER A 215 7.80 2.73 -11.64
N HIS A 216 8.20 3.96 -11.32
CA HIS A 216 7.56 4.65 -10.20
C HIS A 216 6.08 5.01 -10.46
N TRP A 217 5.70 5.25 -11.72
CA TRP A 217 4.32 5.58 -12.12
C TRP A 217 3.51 4.32 -12.50
N GLN A 218 4.17 3.32 -13.09
CA GLN A 218 3.55 2.06 -13.48
C GLN A 218 3.31 1.09 -12.30
N TRP A 219 3.91 1.33 -11.13
CA TRP A 219 3.71 0.54 -9.92
C TRP A 219 2.85 1.28 -8.89
N GLN A 220 2.41 2.50 -9.23
CA GLN A 220 1.27 3.20 -8.62
C GLN A 220 -0.07 2.75 -9.20
N THR A 221 -0.09 1.77 -10.12
CA THR A 221 -1.31 1.19 -10.68
C THR A 221 -2.00 0.32 -9.62
N ASP A 222 -2.78 1.01 -8.79
CA ASP A 222 -4.03 0.57 -8.18
C ASP A 222 -4.01 -0.81 -7.53
N ASP A 223 -3.37 -0.90 -6.36
CA ASP A 223 -3.64 -2.02 -5.47
C ASP A 223 -5.13 -2.00 -5.06
N VAL A 224 -5.63 -0.84 -4.62
CA VAL A 224 -7.06 -0.54 -4.46
C VAL A 224 -7.29 0.99 -4.56
N PRO A 225 -8.11 1.52 -5.48
CA PRO A 225 -8.38 2.96 -5.58
C PRO A 225 -9.48 3.40 -4.61
N VAL A 226 -9.35 3.06 -3.33
CA VAL A 226 -10.31 3.41 -2.27
C VAL A 226 -9.76 4.53 -1.38
N PRO A 227 -10.59 5.53 -1.02
CA PRO A 227 -10.28 6.42 0.08
C PRO A 227 -10.28 5.63 1.40
N GLN A 228 -9.32 5.92 2.26
CA GLN A 228 -9.10 5.31 3.58
C GLN A 228 -9.09 6.38 4.67
N ASN A 229 -9.73 7.52 4.42
CA ASN A 229 -10.17 8.40 5.49
C ASN A 229 -11.16 7.63 6.38
N ALA A 230 -11.43 8.15 7.59
CA ALA A 230 -12.48 7.60 8.44
C ALA A 230 -13.79 7.44 7.65
N LEU A 231 -14.71 6.57 8.08
CA LEU A 231 -16.05 6.52 7.50
C LEU A 231 -17.03 7.09 8.52
N PRO A 232 -18.07 7.83 8.09
CA PRO A 232 -18.98 8.51 9.00
C PRO A 232 -19.74 7.55 9.93
N HIS A 233 -19.91 6.27 9.54
CA HIS A 233 -20.74 5.31 10.28
C HIS A 233 -20.14 3.90 10.43
N GLY A 234 -18.83 3.72 10.24
CA GLY A 234 -18.22 2.37 10.33
C GLY A 234 -18.82 1.36 9.35
N LEU A 235 -19.29 1.82 8.18
CA LEU A 235 -19.90 0.96 7.18
C LEU A 235 -18.93 -0.14 6.72
N PRO A 236 -19.42 -1.38 6.53
CA PRO A 236 -18.58 -2.44 5.99
C PRO A 236 -18.10 -2.07 4.58
N PRO A 237 -16.93 -2.58 4.14
CA PRO A 237 -16.44 -2.36 2.80
C PRO A 237 -17.49 -2.80 1.75
N PRO A 238 -17.64 -2.09 0.61
CA PRO A 238 -18.57 -2.47 -0.45
C PRO A 238 -18.40 -3.94 -0.88
N ALA A 239 -19.49 -4.64 -1.17
CA ALA A 239 -19.44 -6.08 -1.50
C ALA A 239 -18.50 -6.41 -2.67
N LEU A 240 -18.46 -5.55 -3.70
CA LEU A 240 -17.54 -5.70 -4.83
C LEU A 240 -16.06 -5.57 -4.42
N LEU A 241 -15.77 -4.70 -3.45
CA LEU A 241 -14.43 -4.55 -2.91
C LEU A 241 -14.02 -5.78 -2.10
N LEU A 242 -14.94 -6.32 -1.28
CA LEU A 242 -14.71 -7.58 -0.56
C LEU A 242 -14.45 -8.74 -1.52
N SER A 243 -15.17 -8.82 -2.64
CA SER A 243 -14.93 -9.83 -3.69
C SER A 243 -13.58 -9.62 -4.37
N TYR A 244 -13.17 -8.39 -4.65
CA TYR A 244 -11.87 -8.09 -5.26
C TYR A 244 -10.69 -8.46 -4.34
N LEU A 245 -10.89 -8.34 -3.03
CA LEU A 245 -9.94 -8.74 -1.97
C LEU A 245 -10.14 -10.20 -1.51
N GLY A 246 -11.03 -10.94 -2.17
CA GLY A 246 -11.48 -12.26 -1.75
C GLY A 246 -11.10 -13.36 -2.73
N LEU A 247 -10.94 -14.57 -2.18
CA LEU A 247 -10.80 -15.80 -2.92
C LEU A 247 -11.93 -16.77 -2.51
N GLY A 248 -12.35 -17.62 -3.43
CA GLY A 248 -13.19 -18.76 -3.14
C GLY A 248 -12.51 -19.76 -2.21
N ALA A 249 -13.29 -20.75 -1.75
CA ALA A 249 -12.75 -21.84 -0.93
C ALA A 249 -11.71 -22.70 -1.68
N ASP A 250 -11.72 -22.64 -3.02
CA ASP A 250 -10.74 -23.26 -3.92
C ASP A 250 -9.44 -22.45 -4.09
N GLY A 251 -9.35 -21.28 -3.44
CA GLY A 251 -8.20 -20.39 -3.52
C GLY A 251 -8.14 -19.56 -4.80
N ARG A 252 -9.19 -19.55 -5.63
CA ARG A 252 -9.27 -18.73 -6.84
C ARG A 252 -9.91 -17.37 -6.56
N PRO A 253 -9.54 -16.30 -7.28
CA PRO A 253 -10.13 -14.99 -7.05
C PRO A 253 -11.63 -14.93 -7.32
N LEU A 254 -12.36 -14.21 -6.46
CA LEU A 254 -13.79 -13.98 -6.66
C LEU A 254 -14.06 -12.85 -7.68
N LEU A 255 -13.15 -11.89 -7.78
CA LEU A 255 -13.21 -10.79 -8.75
C LEU A 255 -11.80 -10.33 -9.11
N GLU A 256 -11.46 -10.29 -10.40
CA GLU A 256 -10.12 -9.91 -10.88
C GLU A 256 -9.96 -8.40 -11.15
N LYS A 257 -11.05 -7.71 -11.47
CA LYS A 257 -11.05 -6.29 -11.81
C LYS A 257 -12.15 -5.57 -11.05
N LEU A 258 -11.79 -4.47 -10.41
CA LEU A 258 -12.75 -3.62 -9.71
C LEU A 258 -13.42 -2.68 -10.74
N PRO A 259 -14.75 -2.70 -10.91
CA PRO A 259 -15.42 -1.82 -11.85
C PRO A 259 -15.34 -0.36 -11.37
N PRO A 260 -15.35 0.63 -12.30
CA PRO A 260 -15.34 2.05 -11.94
C PRO A 260 -16.48 2.38 -10.97
N GLY A 261 -16.17 3.15 -9.92
CA GLY A 261 -17.16 3.58 -8.93
C GLY A 261 -17.50 2.57 -7.82
N ALA A 262 -16.99 1.33 -7.87
CA ALA A 262 -17.20 0.34 -6.81
C ALA A 262 -16.54 0.68 -5.46
N ALA A 263 -15.78 1.77 -5.43
CA ALA A 263 -14.95 2.24 -4.33
C ALA A 263 -15.12 3.74 -4.05
N SER A 264 -16.16 4.38 -4.61
CA SER A 264 -16.40 5.81 -4.41
C SER A 264 -16.61 6.13 -2.93
N PRO A 265 -16.04 7.24 -2.42
CA PRO A 265 -16.32 7.69 -1.06
C PRO A 265 -17.83 7.93 -0.87
N PRO A 266 -18.33 7.83 0.38
CA PRO A 266 -19.64 8.36 0.72
C PRO A 266 -19.75 9.83 0.30
N PRO A 267 -20.93 10.30 -0.11
CA PRO A 267 -21.13 11.71 -0.39
C PRO A 267 -20.95 12.56 0.88
N ASP A 268 -20.61 13.84 0.73
CA ASP A 268 -20.24 14.72 1.85
C ASP A 268 -21.36 14.89 2.88
N ASP A 269 -22.64 14.79 2.45
CA ASP A 269 -23.81 14.84 3.33
C ASP A 269 -23.90 13.64 4.29
N ALA A 270 -23.24 12.52 3.97
CA ALA A 270 -23.14 11.37 4.87
C ALA A 270 -22.26 11.66 6.11
N TRP A 271 -21.51 12.76 6.11
CA TRP A 271 -20.65 13.21 7.21
C TRP A 271 -21.28 14.31 8.06
N ALA A 272 -22.51 14.71 7.75
CA ALA A 272 -23.22 15.68 8.54
C ALA A 272 -23.64 15.06 9.88
N ASP A 273 -22.94 15.40 10.95
CA ASP A 273 -23.38 15.10 12.30
C ASP A 273 -24.67 15.87 12.60
N ARG A 274 -25.64 15.20 13.25
CA ARG A 274 -26.83 15.86 13.80
C ARG A 274 -26.42 16.61 15.07
N ASP A 275 -25.64 17.67 14.91
CA ASP A 275 -25.13 18.49 16.02
C ASP A 275 -26.17 19.46 16.60
N TYR A 276 -27.37 19.49 16.02
CA TYR A 276 -28.45 20.35 16.49
C TYR A 276 -29.37 19.58 17.43
N LEU A 277 -29.33 19.94 18.71
CA LEU A 277 -30.40 19.64 19.66
C LEU A 277 -31.57 20.59 19.38
N GLU A 278 -32.69 20.07 18.87
CA GLU A 278 -33.95 20.83 18.83
C GLU A 278 -34.42 21.05 20.28
N LEU A 279 -34.29 22.28 20.78
CA LEU A 279 -34.88 22.67 22.05
C LEU A 279 -36.40 22.77 21.87
N PRO A 280 -37.22 22.24 22.81
CA PRO A 280 -38.66 22.39 22.76
C PRO A 280 -39.04 23.86 22.64
N ALA A 281 -40.02 24.17 21.79
CA ALA A 281 -40.58 25.51 21.72
C ALA A 281 -41.09 25.92 23.11
N MET A 282 -40.63 27.08 23.59
CA MET A 282 -41.06 27.70 24.85
C MET A 282 -42.53 28.14 24.78
#